data_AF-A0A0C2RV15-F1
#
_entry.id   AF-A0A0C2RV15-F1
#
_cell.length_a   1.000
_cell.length_b   1.000
_cell.length_c   1.000
_cell.angle_alpha   90.00
_cell.angle_beta   90.00
_cell.angle_gamma   90.00
#
_symmetry.space_group_name_H-M   'P 1'
#
loop_
_entity.id
_entity.type
_entity.pdbx_description
1 polymer ?
#
loop_
_entity_poly.entity_id
_entity_poly.type
_entity_poly.pdbx_seq_one_letter_code
_entity_poly.pdbx_strand_id
1 'polypeptide(L)'
;MTSISDFAPELLHRVFRLCSQSDLASLSRVNYTIGEAANYLLHRDIRIVCNFVHRFGPHSRAKRSLFCTLTSNPQKAAFLRYLNVELVSGGSKGRERSNCQACQVLAQIADALRNTHGLEDLRIIVRRPVSMSRSDAYKGNLKLSEVIKGGYFQLHTLYCGSYQDLEGIIVSQKHLRLLGLYTDDYRSGSRNEFSWSPTMNPPTPLIDGYCFLNSVFLDKPLRYAET
;
A
#
# COMPACT_ATOMS: atom_id res chain seq x y z
N MET A 1 -8.39 10.19 41.89
CA MET A 1 -7.41 10.35 40.80
C MET A 1 -7.88 9.48 39.65
N THR A 2 -8.25 10.08 38.52
CA THR A 2 -8.61 9.33 37.31
C THR A 2 -7.35 8.86 36.62
N SER A 3 -7.22 7.55 36.40
CA SER A 3 -6.09 7.00 35.67
C SER A 3 -6.29 7.23 34.16
N ILE A 4 -5.21 7.50 33.43
CA ILE A 4 -5.29 7.68 31.97
C ILE A 4 -5.77 6.40 31.25
N SER A 5 -5.67 5.25 31.92
CA SER A 5 -6.23 3.97 31.45
C SER A 5 -7.75 3.93 31.43
N ASP A 6 -8.42 4.87 32.10
CA ASP A 6 -9.88 4.90 32.27
C ASP A 6 -10.56 5.69 31.14
N PHE A 7 -9.77 6.33 30.26
CA PHE A 7 -10.29 7.03 29.09
C PHE A 7 -10.81 6.08 28.03
N ALA A 8 -11.89 6.48 27.36
CA ALA A 8 -12.40 5.78 26.19
C ALA A 8 -11.32 5.66 25.09
N PRO A 9 -11.20 4.51 24.40
CA PRO A 9 -10.18 4.29 23.37
C PRO A 9 -10.15 5.37 22.29
N GLU A 10 -11.29 5.95 21.94
CA GLU A 10 -11.40 7.01 20.94
C GLU A 10 -10.69 8.31 21.37
N LEU A 11 -10.74 8.63 22.67
CA LEU A 11 -10.03 9.79 23.23
C LEU A 11 -8.52 9.53 23.24
N LEU A 12 -8.11 8.31 23.64
CA LEU A 12 -6.71 7.90 23.58
C LEU A 12 -6.17 7.98 22.14
N HIS A 13 -6.92 7.50 21.15
CA HIS A 13 -6.53 7.62 19.75
C HIS A 13 -6.34 9.07 19.30
N ARG A 14 -7.20 9.99 19.74
CA ARG A 14 -7.08 11.42 19.39
C ARG A 14 -5.83 12.04 20.00
N VAL A 15 -5.53 11.75 21.27
CA VAL A 15 -4.33 12.26 21.94
C VAL A 15 -3.07 11.64 21.32
N PHE A 16 -3.05 10.33 21.13
CA PHE A 16 -1.90 9.60 20.62
C PHE A 16 -1.58 9.89 19.16
N ARG A 17 -2.52 10.40 18.36
CA ARG A 17 -2.23 10.93 17.01
C ARG A 17 -1.23 12.09 17.01
N LEU A 18 -1.06 12.78 18.14
CA LEU A 18 -0.08 13.86 18.30
C LEU A 18 1.32 13.33 18.67
N CYS A 19 1.43 12.05 19.02
CA CYS A 19 2.68 11.42 19.44
C CYS A 19 3.53 11.00 18.23
N SER A 20 4.86 11.04 18.40
CA SER A 20 5.77 10.45 17.42
C SER A 20 5.66 8.92 17.38
N GLN A 21 6.14 8.27 16.32
CA GLN A 21 6.18 6.80 16.27
C GLN A 21 7.01 6.19 17.41
N SER A 22 8.08 6.85 17.86
CA SER A 22 8.88 6.40 19.01
C SER A 22 8.12 6.48 20.32
N ASP A 23 7.32 7.54 20.51
CA ASP A 23 6.50 7.71 21.70
C ASP A 23 5.39 6.65 21.71
N LEU A 24 4.73 6.44 20.57
CA LEU A 24 3.73 5.37 20.42
C LEU A 24 4.34 3.99 20.71
N ALA A 25 5.55 3.71 20.23
CA ALA A 25 6.23 2.45 20.52
C ALA A 25 6.53 2.29 22.02
N SER A 26 6.84 3.38 22.72
CA SER A 26 7.05 3.37 24.18
C SER A 26 5.74 3.18 24.92
N LEU A 27 4.68 3.91 24.52
CA LEU A 27 3.32 3.80 25.07
C LEU A 27 2.76 2.38 24.88
N SER A 28 3.10 1.71 23.78
CA SER A 28 2.65 0.34 23.48
C SER A 28 3.03 -0.68 24.56
N ARG A 29 3.96 -0.33 25.46
CA ARG A 29 4.52 -1.19 26.52
C ARG A 29 4.05 -0.84 27.93
N VAL A 30 3.23 0.20 28.11
CA VAL A 30 2.89 0.73 29.45
C VAL A 30 1.86 -0.16 30.17
N ASN A 31 0.68 -0.31 29.58
CA ASN A 31 -0.38 -1.21 30.07
C ASN A 31 -1.24 -1.67 28.89
N TYR A 32 -2.22 -2.54 29.14
CA TYR A 32 -3.04 -3.11 28.07
C TYR A 32 -3.83 -2.06 27.27
N THR A 33 -4.59 -1.18 27.93
CA THR A 33 -5.45 -0.19 27.26
C THR A 33 -4.66 0.82 26.43
N ILE A 34 -3.60 1.40 27.02
CA ILE A 34 -2.67 2.30 26.34
C ILE A 34 -1.95 1.53 25.22
N GLY A 35 -1.59 0.29 25.52
CA GLY A 35 -0.93 -0.66 24.61
C GLY A 35 -1.70 -0.85 23.32
N GLU A 36 -2.97 -1.24 23.44
CA GLU A 36 -3.87 -1.47 22.32
C GLU A 36 -4.09 -0.19 21.50
N ALA A 37 -4.38 0.94 22.16
CA ALA A 37 -4.58 2.21 21.46
C ALA A 37 -3.34 2.69 20.70
N ALA A 38 -2.15 2.51 21.28
CA ALA A 38 -0.88 2.84 20.62
C ALA A 38 -0.57 1.85 19.49
N ASN A 39 -0.77 0.55 19.68
CA ASN A 39 -0.57 -0.48 18.65
C ASN A 39 -1.51 -0.26 17.46
N TYR A 40 -2.77 0.09 17.70
CA TYR A 40 -3.73 0.44 16.66
C TYR A 40 -3.17 1.57 15.78
N LEU A 41 -2.70 2.67 16.37
CA LEU A 41 -2.16 3.80 15.59
C LEU A 41 -0.84 3.47 14.88
N LEU A 42 0.05 2.69 15.50
CA LEU A 42 1.33 2.28 14.90
C LEU A 42 1.16 1.46 13.62
N HIS A 43 0.13 0.61 13.57
CA HIS A 43 -0.08 -0.34 12.47
C HIS A 43 -1.21 0.08 11.53
N ARG A 44 -1.95 1.15 11.83
CA ARG A 44 -3.07 1.64 11.02
C ARG A 44 -2.63 2.15 9.65
N ASP A 45 -1.54 2.91 9.58
CA ASP A 45 -1.01 3.50 8.36
C ASP A 45 0.47 3.16 8.21
N ILE A 46 0.76 2.34 7.21
CA ILE A 46 2.12 1.88 6.93
C ILE A 46 2.53 2.34 5.55
N ARG A 47 3.56 3.19 5.51
CA ARG A 47 4.25 3.59 4.29
C ARG A 47 5.67 3.03 4.24
N ILE A 48 5.97 2.25 3.21
CA ILE A 48 7.26 1.61 3.00
C ILE A 48 7.80 1.99 1.63
N VAL A 49 9.08 2.37 1.61
CA VAL A 49 9.85 2.53 0.38
C VAL A 49 10.92 1.45 0.38
N CYS A 50 10.81 0.48 -0.53
CA CYS A 50 11.77 -0.61 -0.68
C CYS A 50 12.68 -0.30 -1.87
N ASN A 51 14.00 -0.33 -1.66
CA ASN A 51 14.95 -0.29 -2.75
C ASN A 51 15.37 -1.72 -3.12
N PHE A 52 15.24 -2.12 -4.39
CA PHE A 52 15.60 -3.46 -4.85
C PHE A 52 17.10 -3.78 -4.72
N VAL A 53 17.96 -2.76 -4.63
CA VAL A 53 19.42 -2.93 -4.66
C VAL A 53 20.05 -2.78 -3.28
N HIS A 54 19.49 -1.92 -2.43
CA HIS A 54 20.04 -1.65 -1.12
C HIS A 54 19.16 -2.24 -0.04
N ARG A 55 19.77 -3.06 0.84
CA ARG A 55 19.22 -3.33 2.16
C ARG A 55 18.86 -1.98 2.78
N PHE A 56 17.57 -1.83 3.10
CA PHE A 56 16.97 -0.78 3.92
C PHE A 56 18.01 0.02 4.74
N GLY A 57 18.21 1.30 4.40
CA GLY A 57 19.05 2.20 5.19
C GLY A 57 18.53 2.33 6.64
N PRO A 58 19.32 2.88 7.57
CA PRO A 58 18.97 2.96 9.00
C PRO A 58 17.58 3.58 9.27
N HIS A 59 17.22 4.63 8.51
CA HIS A 59 15.91 5.30 8.57
C HIS A 59 14.71 4.44 8.16
N SER A 60 14.95 3.30 7.50
CA SER A 60 13.90 2.38 7.05
C SER A 60 13.76 1.13 7.91
N ARG A 61 14.57 0.97 8.98
CA ARG A 61 14.49 -0.18 9.90
C ARG A 61 13.16 -0.23 10.65
N ALA A 62 12.68 0.89 11.17
CA ALA A 62 11.41 0.95 11.92
C ALA A 62 10.22 0.59 11.02
N LYS A 63 10.13 1.22 9.83
CA LYS A 63 9.10 0.95 8.83
C LYS A 63 9.12 -0.49 8.34
N ARG A 64 10.32 -1.06 8.16
CA ARG A 64 10.48 -2.49 7.83
C ARG A 64 9.98 -3.38 8.97
N SER A 65 10.29 -3.05 10.22
CA SER A 65 9.82 -3.83 11.37
C SER A 65 8.29 -3.87 11.42
N LEU A 66 7.64 -2.73 11.16
CA LEU A 66 6.18 -2.66 11.08
C LEU A 66 5.65 -3.54 9.93
N PHE A 67 6.27 -3.48 8.75
CA PHE A 67 5.89 -4.35 7.64
C PHE A 67 6.06 -5.85 7.95
N CYS A 68 7.21 -6.24 8.49
CA CYS A 68 7.45 -7.64 8.88
C CYS A 68 6.44 -8.10 9.95
N THR A 69 5.97 -7.19 10.80
CA THR A 69 4.93 -7.49 11.78
C THR A 69 3.60 -7.83 11.12
N LEU A 70 3.26 -7.21 9.98
CA LEU A 70 2.05 -7.59 9.22
C LEU A 70 2.09 -9.05 8.75
N THR A 71 3.28 -9.53 8.37
CA THR A 71 3.45 -10.93 7.94
C THR A 71 3.51 -11.93 9.10
N SER A 72 4.03 -11.52 10.27
CA SER A 72 4.28 -12.44 11.39
C SER A 72 3.25 -12.38 12.50
N ASN A 73 2.40 -11.35 12.55
CA ASN A 73 1.40 -11.14 13.59
C ASN A 73 0.05 -10.72 12.98
N PRO A 74 -0.86 -11.68 12.71
CA PRO A 74 -2.17 -11.41 12.13
C PRO A 74 -3.05 -10.47 12.97
N GLN A 75 -2.92 -10.50 14.30
CA GLN A 75 -3.70 -9.62 15.19
C GLN A 75 -3.32 -8.15 14.95
N LYS A 76 -2.03 -7.86 14.82
CA LYS A 76 -1.56 -6.50 14.49
C LYS A 76 -1.83 -6.14 13.03
N ALA A 77 -1.80 -7.12 12.12
CA ALA A 77 -2.14 -6.91 10.72
C ALA A 77 -3.60 -6.48 10.53
N ALA A 78 -4.52 -6.94 11.39
CA ALA A 78 -5.93 -6.56 11.35
C ALA A 78 -6.17 -5.06 11.64
N PHE A 79 -5.21 -4.36 12.27
CA PHE A 79 -5.31 -2.91 12.49
C PHE A 79 -5.02 -2.08 11.24
N LEU A 80 -4.37 -2.67 10.22
CA LEU A 80 -3.98 -1.97 9.01
C LEU A 80 -5.21 -1.48 8.23
N ARG A 81 -5.25 -0.17 7.97
CA ARG A 81 -6.28 0.48 7.15
C ARG A 81 -5.70 1.07 5.86
N TYR A 82 -4.46 1.54 5.91
CA TYR A 82 -3.78 2.19 4.80
C TYR A 82 -2.40 1.56 4.59
N LEU A 83 -2.14 1.07 3.38
CA LEU A 83 -0.83 0.53 3.00
C LEU A 83 -0.32 1.24 1.75
N ASN A 84 0.86 1.86 1.86
CA ASN A 84 1.57 2.44 0.74
C ASN A 84 2.94 1.78 0.58
N VAL A 85 3.14 1.07 -0.53
CA VAL A 85 4.39 0.43 -0.88
C VAL A 85 4.95 1.03 -2.16
N GLU A 86 6.14 1.61 -2.06
CA GLU A 86 6.89 2.11 -3.20
C GLU A 86 8.14 1.25 -3.39
N LEU A 87 8.15 0.47 -4.47
CA LEU A 87 9.29 -0.35 -4.86
C LEU A 87 10.13 0.42 -5.89
N VAL A 88 11.33 0.82 -5.49
CA VAL A 88 12.26 1.62 -6.29
C VAL A 88 13.42 0.75 -6.77
N SER A 89 13.70 0.79 -8.07
CA SER A 89 14.92 0.22 -8.63
C SER A 89 16.11 1.09 -8.30
N GLY A 90 17.05 0.53 -7.52
CA GLY A 90 18.38 1.13 -7.38
C GLY A 90 19.12 1.02 -8.72
N GLY A 91 19.63 2.14 -9.21
CA GLY A 91 20.45 2.15 -10.41
C GLY A 91 21.81 1.49 -10.14
N SER A 92 21.94 0.18 -10.32
CA SER A 92 23.27 -0.43 -10.42
C SER A 92 23.25 -1.78 -11.16
N LYS A 93 24.41 -2.09 -11.74
CA LYS A 93 24.68 -3.07 -12.81
C LYS A 93 24.53 -4.56 -12.42
N GLY A 94 23.77 -4.89 -11.37
CA GLY A 94 23.52 -6.28 -10.92
C GLY A 94 22.25 -6.87 -11.53
N ARG A 95 22.34 -7.38 -12.77
CA ARG A 95 21.19 -7.79 -13.61
C ARG A 95 20.35 -8.96 -13.08
N GLU A 96 20.91 -9.89 -12.33
CA GLU A 96 20.21 -11.16 -11.99
C GLU A 96 19.71 -11.25 -10.55
N ARG A 97 20.47 -10.73 -9.57
CA ARG A 97 20.07 -10.80 -8.15
C ARG A 97 18.88 -9.89 -7.80
N SER A 98 18.70 -8.79 -8.55
CA SER A 98 17.67 -7.78 -8.31
C SER A 98 16.26 -8.24 -8.71
N ASN A 99 16.13 -9.07 -9.75
CA ASN A 99 14.83 -9.57 -10.22
C ASN A 99 14.19 -10.55 -9.23
N CYS A 100 14.97 -11.50 -8.71
CA CYS A 100 14.50 -12.44 -7.68
C CYS A 100 14.06 -11.72 -6.40
N GLN A 101 14.75 -10.65 -6.02
CA GLN A 101 14.42 -9.88 -4.82
C GLN A 101 13.12 -9.09 -4.98
N ALA A 102 12.82 -8.57 -6.17
CA ALA A 102 11.56 -7.89 -6.44
C ALA A 102 10.36 -8.85 -6.32
N CYS A 103 10.46 -10.03 -6.92
CA CYS A 103 9.44 -11.07 -6.81
C CYS A 103 9.24 -11.54 -5.36
N GLN A 104 10.32 -11.65 -4.58
CA GLN A 104 10.24 -11.98 -3.14
C GLN A 104 9.53 -10.90 -2.33
N VAL A 105 9.81 -9.62 -2.58
CA VAL A 105 9.14 -8.52 -1.88
C VAL A 105 7.65 -8.48 -2.26
N LEU A 106 7.31 -8.64 -3.53
CA LEU A 106 5.92 -8.73 -3.98
C LEU A 106 5.18 -9.93 -3.36
N ALA A 107 5.84 -11.08 -3.23
CA ALA A 107 5.29 -12.23 -2.53
C ALA A 107 5.05 -11.93 -1.04
N GLN A 108 6.01 -11.30 -0.36
CA GLN A 108 5.84 -10.88 1.04
C GLN A 108 4.69 -9.89 1.23
N ILE A 109 4.49 -8.96 0.29
CA ILE A 109 3.35 -8.04 0.29
C ILE A 109 2.06 -8.84 0.12
N ALA A 110 2.00 -9.75 -0.85
CA ALA A 110 0.84 -10.59 -1.06
C ALA A 110 0.50 -11.42 0.19
N ASP A 111 1.50 -11.99 0.87
CA ASP A 111 1.29 -12.75 2.11
C ASP A 111 0.84 -11.85 3.27
N ALA A 112 1.39 -10.64 3.41
CA ALA A 112 0.95 -9.67 4.42
C ALA A 112 -0.53 -9.30 4.22
N LEU A 113 -0.92 -9.04 2.97
CA LEU A 113 -2.26 -8.61 2.59
C LEU A 113 -3.36 -9.64 2.92
N ARG A 114 -3.03 -10.93 2.95
CA ARG A 114 -4.01 -11.98 3.31
C ARG A 114 -4.53 -11.87 4.74
N ASN A 115 -3.73 -11.30 5.64
CA ASN A 115 -4.07 -11.16 7.05
C ASN A 115 -4.62 -9.76 7.40
N THR A 116 -4.72 -8.85 6.44
CA THR A 116 -5.11 -7.45 6.67
C THR A 116 -6.58 -7.22 6.35
N HIS A 117 -7.48 -7.83 7.13
CA HIS A 117 -8.93 -7.79 6.85
C HIS A 117 -9.56 -6.41 6.93
N GLY A 118 -8.94 -5.48 7.68
CA GLY A 118 -9.38 -4.10 7.79
C GLY A 118 -8.87 -3.18 6.69
N LEU A 119 -8.07 -3.67 5.73
CA LEU A 119 -7.44 -2.80 4.74
C LEU A 119 -8.49 -2.13 3.84
N GLU A 120 -8.46 -0.80 3.83
CA GLU A 120 -9.39 0.03 3.05
C GLU A 120 -8.68 0.70 1.88
N ASP A 121 -7.42 1.09 2.05
CA ASP A 121 -6.67 1.85 1.05
C ASP A 121 -5.32 1.21 0.75
N LEU A 122 -5.11 0.88 -0.53
CA LEU A 122 -3.91 0.21 -0.99
C LEU A 122 -3.24 1.02 -2.10
N ARG A 123 -1.97 1.35 -1.92
CA ARG A 123 -1.12 1.98 -2.93
C ARG A 123 0.13 1.16 -3.14
N ILE A 124 0.29 0.61 -4.34
CA ILE A 124 1.46 -0.17 -4.73
C ILE A 124 2.06 0.44 -6.00
N ILE A 125 3.19 1.10 -5.82
CA ILE A 125 4.00 1.66 -6.90
C ILE A 125 5.16 0.70 -7.14
N VAL A 126 5.15 0.00 -8.27
CA VAL A 126 6.27 -0.84 -8.68
C VAL A 126 6.99 -0.14 -9.83
N ARG A 127 8.11 0.53 -9.55
CA ARG A 127 8.96 1.08 -10.62
C ARG A 127 9.79 -0.05 -11.19
N ARG A 128 9.44 -0.50 -12.38
CA ARG A 128 10.05 -1.69 -13.00
C ARG A 128 11.56 -1.52 -13.15
N PRO A 129 12.40 -2.43 -12.62
CA PRO A 129 13.81 -2.44 -12.99
C PRO A 129 13.94 -2.59 -14.50
N VAL A 130 14.82 -1.80 -15.13
CA VAL A 130 15.09 -1.86 -16.59
C VAL A 130 15.49 -3.28 -17.04
N SER A 131 15.97 -4.12 -16.10
CA SER A 131 16.38 -5.50 -16.32
C SER A 131 15.35 -6.57 -15.99
N MET A 132 14.13 -6.22 -15.53
CA MET A 132 13.13 -7.21 -15.15
C MET A 132 12.44 -7.79 -16.38
N SER A 133 12.66 -9.09 -16.63
CA SER A 133 12.03 -9.80 -17.75
C SER A 133 10.51 -9.63 -17.69
N ARG A 134 9.85 -9.59 -18.85
CA ARG A 134 8.37 -9.51 -18.91
C ARG A 134 7.70 -10.64 -18.14
N SER A 135 8.29 -11.83 -18.16
CA SER A 135 7.77 -13.02 -17.49
C SER A 135 7.81 -12.93 -15.96
N ASP A 136 8.90 -12.45 -15.37
CA ASP A 136 9.06 -12.41 -13.92
C ASP A 136 8.21 -11.31 -13.27
N ALA A 137 8.13 -10.14 -13.92
CA ALA A 137 7.24 -9.06 -13.49
C ALA A 137 5.78 -9.52 -13.51
N TYR A 138 5.40 -10.30 -14.53
CA TYR A 138 4.05 -10.85 -14.66
C TYR A 138 3.73 -11.83 -13.52
N LYS A 139 4.65 -12.77 -13.19
CA LYS A 139 4.45 -13.74 -12.09
C LYS A 139 4.27 -13.08 -10.72
N GLY A 140 5.08 -12.06 -10.39
CA GLY A 140 4.95 -11.32 -9.13
C GLY A 140 3.64 -10.53 -9.04
N ASN A 141 3.26 -9.87 -10.13
CA ASN A 141 2.02 -9.10 -10.21
C ASN A 141 0.76 -9.98 -10.20
N LEU A 142 0.81 -11.19 -10.77
CA LEU A 142 -0.28 -12.16 -10.74
C LEU A 142 -0.67 -12.52 -9.31
N LYS A 143 0.30 -12.93 -8.47
CA LYS A 143 0.03 -13.26 -7.06
C LYS A 143 -0.58 -12.11 -6.28
N LEU A 144 -0.07 -10.90 -6.52
CA LEU A 144 -0.59 -9.70 -5.88
C LEU A 144 -2.04 -9.42 -6.32
N SER A 145 -2.32 -9.53 -7.62
CA SER A 145 -3.67 -9.37 -8.15
C SER A 145 -4.63 -10.43 -7.62
N GLU A 146 -4.21 -11.69 -7.51
CA GLU A 146 -5.00 -12.76 -6.88
C GLU A 146 -5.38 -12.41 -5.44
N VAL A 147 -4.44 -11.89 -4.64
CA VAL A 147 -4.74 -11.50 -3.25
C VAL A 147 -5.68 -10.30 -3.19
N ILE A 148 -5.49 -9.29 -4.05
CA ILE A 148 -6.40 -8.13 -4.11
C ILE A 148 -7.82 -8.58 -4.50
N LYS A 149 -7.95 -9.58 -5.38
CA LYS A 149 -9.25 -10.14 -5.77
C LYS A 149 -9.83 -11.11 -4.74
N GLY A 150 -8.99 -11.73 -3.92
CA GLY A 150 -9.35 -12.87 -3.06
C GLY A 150 -10.32 -12.59 -1.91
N GLY A 151 -10.85 -11.37 -1.80
CA GLY A 151 -11.88 -11.02 -0.80
C GLY A 151 -11.38 -10.97 0.64
N TYR A 152 -10.06 -10.93 0.87
CA TYR A 152 -9.49 -10.86 2.22
C TYR A 152 -9.81 -9.55 2.93
N PHE A 153 -10.09 -8.49 2.17
CA PHE A 153 -10.39 -7.12 2.60
C PHE A 153 -11.26 -6.42 1.56
N GLN A 154 -11.83 -5.27 1.92
CA GLN A 154 -12.70 -4.46 1.06
C GLN A 154 -12.06 -3.09 0.84
N LEU A 155 -11.49 -2.89 -0.35
CA LEU A 155 -10.83 -1.64 -0.69
C LEU A 155 -11.85 -0.56 -1.03
N HIS A 156 -11.61 0.64 -0.53
CA HIS A 156 -12.22 1.89 -0.98
C HIS A 156 -11.37 2.58 -2.04
N THR A 157 -10.04 2.56 -1.88
CA THR A 157 -9.12 3.08 -2.89
C THR A 157 -8.00 2.09 -3.22
N LEU A 158 -7.69 2.02 -4.51
CA LEU A 158 -6.57 1.25 -5.03
C LEU A 158 -5.74 2.13 -5.96
N TYR A 159 -4.44 2.18 -5.73
CA TYR A 159 -3.47 2.75 -6.65
C TYR A 159 -2.48 1.67 -7.05
N CYS A 160 -2.46 1.26 -8.32
CA CYS A 160 -1.61 0.18 -8.80
C CYS A 160 -1.04 0.43 -10.19
N GLY A 161 -0.10 -0.41 -10.62
CA GLY A 161 0.44 -0.35 -11.99
C GLY A 161 -0.52 -0.96 -13.00
N SER A 162 -0.46 -0.49 -14.25
CA SER A 162 -1.34 -0.93 -15.36
C SER A 162 -1.17 -2.40 -15.80
N TYR A 163 -0.28 -3.16 -15.17
CA TYR A 163 -0.02 -4.57 -15.48
C TYR A 163 -0.83 -5.56 -14.62
N GLN A 164 -1.65 -5.06 -13.68
CA GLN A 164 -2.53 -5.91 -12.89
C GLN A 164 -3.80 -6.26 -13.67
N ASP A 165 -4.47 -7.35 -13.29
CA ASP A 165 -5.80 -7.70 -13.81
C ASP A 165 -6.85 -6.73 -13.24
N LEU A 166 -6.96 -5.56 -13.89
CA LEU A 166 -7.84 -4.47 -13.46
C LEU A 166 -9.31 -4.88 -13.53
N GLU A 167 -9.72 -5.60 -14.57
CA GLU A 167 -11.08 -6.08 -14.75
C GLU A 167 -11.48 -7.00 -13.61
N GLY A 168 -10.67 -8.03 -13.32
CA GLY A 168 -10.92 -8.94 -12.22
C GLY A 168 -10.94 -8.24 -10.85
N ILE A 169 -10.09 -7.23 -10.66
CA ILE A 169 -10.06 -6.42 -9.43
C ILE A 169 -11.34 -5.60 -9.28
N ILE A 170 -11.77 -4.88 -10.31
CA ILE A 170 -13.00 -4.07 -10.29
C ILE A 170 -14.21 -4.94 -10.00
N VAL A 171 -14.30 -6.13 -10.62
CA VAL A 171 -15.41 -7.07 -10.40
C VAL A 171 -15.41 -7.62 -8.97
N SER A 172 -14.23 -7.88 -8.41
CA SER A 172 -14.09 -8.51 -7.08
C SER A 172 -14.22 -7.50 -5.93
N GLN A 173 -13.81 -6.25 -6.12
CA GLN A 173 -13.78 -5.21 -5.09
C GLN A 173 -15.00 -4.28 -5.19
N LYS A 174 -16.17 -4.78 -4.77
CA LYS A 174 -17.46 -4.07 -4.90
C LYS A 174 -17.53 -2.71 -4.18
N HIS A 175 -16.67 -2.47 -3.20
CA HIS A 175 -16.64 -1.23 -2.42
C HIS A 175 -15.61 -0.23 -2.94
N LEU A 176 -14.90 -0.56 -4.03
CA LEU A 176 -13.88 0.29 -4.62
C LEU A 176 -14.53 1.54 -5.21
N ARG A 177 -14.13 2.71 -4.70
CA ARG A 177 -14.62 4.03 -5.13
C ARG A 177 -13.60 4.76 -5.99
N LEU A 178 -12.32 4.42 -5.84
CA LEU A 178 -11.23 5.09 -6.53
C LEU A 178 -10.21 4.07 -7.03
N LEU A 179 -9.91 4.12 -8.32
CA LEU A 179 -8.83 3.37 -8.94
C LEU A 179 -7.85 4.34 -9.61
N GLY A 180 -6.65 4.46 -9.04
CA GLY A 180 -5.54 5.19 -9.62
C GLY A 180 -4.57 4.25 -10.32
N LEU A 181 -4.12 4.63 -11.53
CA LEU A 181 -3.18 3.83 -12.30
C LEU A 181 -1.85 4.57 -12.45
N TYR A 182 -0.76 3.84 -12.24
CA TYR A 182 0.58 4.30 -12.61
C TYR A 182 0.97 3.70 -13.95
N THR A 183 1.22 4.56 -14.94
CA THR A 183 1.89 4.18 -16.18
C THR A 183 3.40 4.24 -15.95
N ASP A 184 4.09 3.16 -16.33
CA ASP A 184 5.56 3.13 -16.36
C ASP A 184 6.04 3.97 -17.58
N ASP A 185 5.92 5.29 -17.52
CA ASP A 185 6.49 6.17 -18.55
C ASP A 185 8.00 6.29 -18.37
N TYR A 186 8.71 5.23 -18.77
CA TYR A 186 10.17 5.18 -18.84
C TYR A 186 10.78 6.07 -19.94
N ARG A 187 10.01 6.99 -20.55
CA ARG A 187 10.42 7.71 -21.77
C ARG A 187 10.65 9.21 -21.67
N SER A 188 10.59 9.85 -20.51
CA SER A 188 11.07 11.24 -20.43
C SER A 188 11.90 11.48 -19.18
N GLY A 189 13.06 12.12 -19.37
CA GLY A 189 13.97 12.55 -18.32
C GLY A 189 13.43 13.66 -17.42
N SER A 190 12.11 13.77 -17.25
CA SER A 190 11.52 14.65 -16.26
C SER A 190 11.53 13.97 -14.89
N ARG A 191 12.38 14.46 -13.99
CA ARG A 191 12.20 14.27 -12.55
C ARG A 191 10.84 14.86 -12.17
N ASN A 192 9.79 14.06 -12.22
CA ASN A 192 8.52 14.42 -11.61
C ASN A 192 8.61 14.08 -10.12
N GLU A 193 9.17 15.00 -9.34
CA GLU A 193 8.95 15.06 -7.90
C GLU A 193 7.49 15.44 -7.65
N PHE A 194 6.59 14.47 -7.71
CA PHE A 194 5.24 14.66 -7.17
C PHE A 194 5.25 14.33 -5.68
N SER A 195 5.50 15.33 -4.85
CA SER A 195 5.11 15.31 -3.45
C SER A 195 3.62 15.63 -3.34
N TRP A 196 2.80 14.59 -3.13
CA TRP A 196 1.41 14.81 -2.75
C TRP A 196 1.34 15.04 -1.24
N SER A 197 0.89 16.24 -0.84
CA SER A 197 0.62 16.59 0.55
C SER A 197 -0.67 15.89 1.03
N PRO A 198 -0.74 15.44 2.29
CA PRO A 198 -1.86 14.67 2.84
C PRO A 198 -3.15 15.48 3.08
N THR A 199 -3.29 16.67 2.50
CA THR A 199 -4.38 17.63 2.77
C THR A 199 -5.17 18.07 1.54
N MET A 200 -5.10 17.38 0.40
CA MET A 200 -5.94 17.75 -0.73
C MET A 200 -7.38 17.22 -0.59
N ASN A 201 -8.32 18.17 -0.70
CA ASN A 201 -9.76 17.97 -0.84
C ASN A 201 -10.10 16.94 -1.95
N PRO A 202 -11.25 16.24 -1.82
CA PRO A 202 -11.62 15.20 -2.78
C PRO A 202 -11.71 15.77 -4.21
N PRO A 203 -11.28 15.00 -5.24
CA PRO A 203 -11.41 15.43 -6.62
C PRO A 203 -12.88 15.61 -6.98
N THR A 204 -13.17 16.72 -7.67
CA THR A 204 -14.50 17.08 -8.20
C THR A 204 -14.99 15.97 -9.13
N PRO A 205 -16.26 15.50 -9.00
CA PRO A 205 -16.76 14.40 -9.80
C PRO A 205 -16.84 14.80 -11.27
N LEU A 206 -16.12 14.08 -12.13
CA LEU A 206 -16.44 13.99 -13.55
C LEU A 206 -17.31 12.75 -13.76
N ILE A 207 -18.30 12.92 -14.62
CA ILE A 207 -19.40 12.00 -14.94
C ILE A 207 -18.86 10.58 -15.21
N ASP A 208 -19.56 9.58 -14.66
CA ASP A 208 -19.26 8.14 -14.67
C ASP A 208 -18.11 7.62 -13.79
N GLY A 209 -18.05 8.07 -12.53
CA GLY A 209 -17.63 7.21 -11.41
C GLY A 209 -16.16 6.79 -11.30
N TYR A 210 -15.28 7.22 -12.20
CA TYR A 210 -13.84 6.90 -12.14
C TYR A 210 -12.99 8.15 -12.28
N CYS A 211 -12.22 8.49 -11.24
CA CYS A 211 -11.18 9.52 -11.32
C CYS A 211 -9.88 8.89 -11.84
N PHE A 212 -9.62 9.01 -13.14
CA PHE A 212 -8.32 8.70 -13.72
C PHE A 212 -7.43 9.95 -13.65
N LEU A 213 -6.34 9.90 -12.88
CA LEU A 213 -5.29 10.90 -12.93
C LEU A 213 -4.04 10.31 -13.58
N ASN A 214 -3.73 10.89 -14.74
CA ASN A 214 -2.58 10.74 -15.63
C ASN A 214 -2.59 9.60 -16.67
N SER A 215 -3.02 10.03 -17.88
CA SER A 215 -2.61 9.67 -19.25
C SER A 215 -2.87 8.25 -19.76
N VAL A 216 -4.03 8.06 -20.41
CA VAL A 216 -4.19 7.88 -21.88
C VAL A 216 -5.69 7.93 -22.20
N PHE A 217 -6.07 8.76 -23.17
CA PHE A 217 -7.42 8.84 -23.71
C PHE A 217 -7.81 7.51 -24.37
N LEU A 218 -8.98 6.97 -24.04
CA LEU A 218 -9.72 6.12 -24.97
C LEU A 218 -10.94 6.90 -25.43
N ASP A 219 -10.77 7.55 -26.59
CA ASP A 219 -11.86 8.02 -27.43
C ASP A 219 -12.62 6.77 -27.93
N LYS A 220 -13.58 6.27 -27.14
CA LYS A 220 -14.83 5.60 -27.53
C LYS A 220 -15.41 4.78 -26.36
N PRO A 221 -16.74 4.76 -26.19
CA PRO A 221 -17.39 3.91 -25.20
C PRO A 221 -17.28 2.44 -25.61
N LEU A 222 -16.82 1.60 -24.69
CA LEU A 222 -16.98 0.14 -24.77
C LEU A 222 -18.48 -0.16 -24.66
N ARG A 223 -19.12 -0.40 -25.80
CA ARG A 223 -20.45 -1.01 -25.85
C ARG A 223 -20.30 -2.47 -25.45
N TYR A 224 -20.90 -2.86 -24.33
CA TYR A 224 -21.20 -4.26 -24.03
C TYR A 224 -22.06 -4.82 -25.15
N ALA A 225 -21.61 -5.90 -25.78
CA ALA A 225 -22.46 -6.77 -26.57
C ALA A 225 -23.01 -7.83 -25.62
N GLU A 226 -24.30 -7.76 -25.33
CA GLU A 226 -25.08 -8.90 -24.84
C GLU A 226 -25.20 -9.92 -25.98
N THR A 227 -24.74 -11.15 -25.72
CA THR A 227 -25.34 -12.42 -26.20
C THR A 227 -24.82 -13.56 -25.35
#